data_AF-A0A4P7NTB3-F1
#
_entry.id   AF-A0A4P7NTB3-F1
#
_cell.length_a   1.000
_cell.length_b   1.000
_cell.length_c   1.000
_cell.angle_alpha   90.00
_cell.angle_beta   90.00
_cell.angle_gamma   90.00
#
_symmetry.space_group_name_H-M   'P 1'
#
loop_
_entity.id
_entity.type
_entity.pdbx_description
1 polymer ?
#
loop_
_entity_poly.entity_id
_entity_poly.type
_entity_poly.pdbx_seq_one_letter_code
_entity_poly.pdbx_strand_id
1 'polypeptide(L)'
;MASVNLITAFKAVCSIFTAASLLTGTQAIVNPTAFATSFGIPLTQPPESPKQAAASTTDTTKPPPPHHDPAASSYVALLGARQLGTGITLLVFACQGKWVECATVLSVIGLVVAGADGYHIAKNGNLGGGVFHAGPGAAIAALAAAVVWYK
;
A
#
# COMPACT_ATOMS: atom_id res chain seq x y z
N MET A 1 -21.83 -5.50 26.22
CA MET A 1 -21.87 -4.21 25.49
C MET A 1 -20.54 -3.87 24.82
N ALA A 2 -19.40 -3.97 25.52
CA ALA A 2 -18.07 -3.70 24.93
C ALA A 2 -17.75 -4.55 23.69
N SER A 3 -18.08 -5.85 23.70
CA SER A 3 -17.88 -6.76 22.56
C SER A 3 -18.74 -6.43 21.32
N VAL A 4 -19.98 -5.96 21.53
CA VAL A 4 -20.90 -5.54 20.45
C VAL A 4 -20.39 -4.26 19.79
N ASN A 5 -19.88 -3.32 20.58
CA ASN A 5 -19.28 -2.09 20.06
C ASN A 5 -17.98 -2.38 19.28
N LEU A 6 -17.18 -3.35 19.74
CA LEU A 6 -15.93 -3.76 19.08
C LEU A 6 -16.16 -4.38 17.70
N ILE A 7 -17.06 -5.37 17.58
CA ILE A 7 -17.39 -6.00 16.29
C ILE A 7 -17.99 -4.97 15.32
N THR A 8 -18.83 -4.06 15.81
CA THR A 8 -19.45 -3.03 14.95
C THR A 8 -18.39 -2.06 14.41
N ALA A 9 -17.48 -1.59 15.26
CA ALA A 9 -16.36 -0.76 14.84
C ALA A 9 -15.47 -1.48 13.82
N PHE A 10 -15.15 -2.76 14.07
CA PHE A 10 -14.38 -3.57 13.15
C PHE A 10 -15.07 -3.75 11.79
N LYS A 11 -16.38 -4.03 11.75
CA LYS A 11 -17.13 -4.13 10.49
C LYS A 11 -17.02 -2.87 9.65
N ALA A 12 -17.13 -1.70 10.29
CA ALA A 12 -17.00 -0.41 9.61
C ALA A 12 -15.58 -0.23 9.04
N VAL A 13 -14.55 -0.42 9.87
CA VAL A 13 -13.15 -0.31 9.46
C VAL A 13 -12.80 -1.30 8.35
N CYS A 14 -13.19 -2.57 8.50
CA CYS A 14 -12.99 -3.62 7.51
C CYS A 14 -13.66 -3.27 6.19
N SER A 15 -14.88 -2.73 6.20
CA SER A 15 -15.59 -2.35 4.98
C SER A 15 -14.92 -1.18 4.26
N ILE A 16 -14.50 -0.15 5.00
CA ILE A 16 -13.75 0.98 4.45
C ILE A 16 -12.43 0.50 3.84
N PHE A 17 -11.67 -0.30 4.58
CA PHE A 17 -10.41 -0.85 4.10
C PHE A 17 -10.61 -1.75 2.88
N THR A 18 -11.68 -2.56 2.84
CA THR A 18 -12.02 -3.39 1.69
C THR A 18 -12.26 -2.55 0.45
N ALA A 19 -13.11 -1.51 0.55
CA ALA A 19 -13.40 -0.62 -0.57
C ALA A 19 -12.13 0.12 -1.04
N ALA A 20 -11.35 0.67 -0.10
CA ALA A 20 -10.09 1.33 -0.41
C ALA A 20 -9.12 0.36 -1.11
N SER A 21 -9.03 -0.89 -0.66
CA SER A 21 -8.15 -1.91 -1.25
C SER A 21 -8.52 -2.28 -2.67
N LEU A 22 -9.82 -2.42 -2.95
CA LEU A 22 -10.31 -2.69 -4.30
C LEU A 22 -9.99 -1.54 -5.26
N LEU A 23 -10.26 -0.30 -4.84
CA LEU A 23 -10.05 0.89 -5.66
C LEU A 23 -8.56 1.14 -5.90
N THR A 24 -7.76 1.16 -4.85
CA THR A 24 -6.31 1.43 -4.94
C THR A 24 -5.56 0.30 -5.62
N GLY A 25 -5.94 -0.96 -5.38
CA GLY A 25 -5.37 -2.12 -6.07
C GLY A 25 -5.67 -2.12 -7.57
N THR A 26 -6.90 -1.80 -7.95
CA THR A 26 -7.28 -1.64 -9.37
C THR A 26 -6.53 -0.48 -10.01
N GLN A 27 -6.44 0.67 -9.33
CA GLN A 27 -5.69 1.83 -9.81
C GLN A 27 -4.22 1.50 -10.04
N ALA A 28 -3.57 0.78 -9.12
CA ALA A 28 -2.17 0.37 -9.26
C ALA A 28 -1.91 -0.57 -10.45
N ILE A 29 -2.88 -1.41 -10.82
CA ILE A 29 -2.78 -2.31 -11.97
C ILE A 29 -3.01 -1.56 -13.28
N VAL A 30 -4.04 -0.72 -13.35
CA VAL A 30 -4.45 -0.03 -14.59
C VAL A 30 -3.60 1.21 -14.86
N ASN A 31 -3.19 1.91 -13.80
CA ASN A 31 -2.40 3.14 -13.88
C ASN A 31 -1.38 3.21 -12.71
N PRO A 32 -0.29 2.41 -12.77
CA PRO A 32 0.73 2.36 -11.74
C PRO A 32 1.41 3.71 -11.50
N THR A 33 1.53 4.55 -12.53
CA THR A 33 2.13 5.90 -12.41
C THR A 33 1.28 6.83 -11.56
N ALA A 34 -0.03 6.88 -11.80
CA ALA A 34 -0.93 7.68 -10.98
C ALA A 34 -0.97 7.17 -9.53
N PHE A 35 -0.99 5.85 -9.34
CA PHE A 35 -0.91 5.25 -8.01
C PHE A 35 0.38 5.65 -7.29
N ALA A 36 1.54 5.45 -7.91
CA ALA A 36 2.82 5.81 -7.32
C ALA A 36 2.89 7.29 -6.93
N THR A 37 2.34 8.17 -7.77
CA THR A 37 2.26 9.61 -7.49
C THR A 37 1.36 9.91 -6.29
N SER A 38 0.18 9.28 -6.20
CA SER A 38 -0.75 9.44 -5.06
C SER A 38 -0.16 8.97 -3.72
N PHE A 39 0.76 8.02 -3.76
CA PHE A 39 1.43 7.48 -2.57
C PHE A 39 2.85 8.01 -2.36
N GLY A 40 3.30 8.97 -3.18
CA GLY A 40 4.65 9.54 -3.08
C GLY A 40 5.78 8.54 -3.34
N ILE A 41 5.51 7.46 -4.08
CA ILE A 41 6.50 6.45 -4.45
C ILE A 41 7.35 7.01 -5.61
N PRO A 42 8.65 7.23 -5.43
CA PRO A 42 9.51 7.73 -6.49
C PRO A 42 9.67 6.65 -7.57
N LEU A 43 9.17 6.94 -8.78
CA LEU A 43 9.36 6.08 -9.97
C LEU A 43 10.63 6.41 -10.77
N THR A 44 11.39 7.42 -10.33
CA THR A 44 12.60 7.88 -11.01
C THR A 44 13.81 7.48 -10.18
N GLN A 45 14.81 6.83 -10.79
CA GLN A 45 16.12 6.69 -10.17
C GLN A 45 16.75 8.09 -9.97
N PRO A 46 17.61 8.27 -8.95
CA PRO A 46 18.56 9.38 -8.96
C PRO A 46 19.33 9.35 -10.28
N PRO A 47 19.66 10.49 -10.91
CA PRO A 47 20.42 10.49 -12.15
C PRO A 47 21.71 9.69 -11.95
N GLU A 48 21.96 8.73 -12.83
CA GLU A 48 23.26 8.05 -12.89
C GLU A 48 24.36 9.11 -12.90
N SER A 49 25.39 8.91 -12.08
CA SER A 49 26.56 9.79 -12.07
C SER A 49 27.09 9.92 -13.50
N PRO A 50 27.38 11.13 -13.99
CA PRO A 50 27.69 11.35 -15.39
C PRO A 50 29.03 10.69 -15.72
N LYS A 51 28.99 9.49 -16.29
CA LYS A 51 30.10 8.98 -17.08
C LYS A 51 30.12 9.76 -18.39
N GLN A 52 31.05 10.71 -18.45
CA GLN A 52 31.63 11.34 -19.64
C GLN A 52 31.01 10.90 -20.97
N ALA A 53 30.07 11.68 -21.48
CA ALA A 53 29.81 11.76 -22.92
C ALA A 53 30.41 13.08 -23.41
N ALA A 54 31.51 12.96 -24.16
CA ALA A 54 32.18 14.07 -24.79
C ALA A 54 31.26 14.78 -25.79
N ALA A 55 31.28 16.11 -25.72
CA ALA A 55 31.01 17.09 -26.77
C ALA A 55 29.93 16.75 -27.82
N SER A 56 28.75 17.37 -27.67
CA SER A 56 28.08 18.02 -28.81
C SER A 56 27.13 19.11 -28.29
N THR A 57 27.47 20.34 -28.65
CA THR A 57 26.71 21.58 -28.46
C THR A 57 25.45 21.58 -29.33
N THR A 58 24.26 21.69 -28.72
CA THR A 58 23.17 22.56 -29.21
C THR A 58 22.03 22.65 -28.19
N ASP A 59 21.49 23.85 -28.08
CA ASP A 59 20.37 24.25 -27.24
C ASP A 59 19.15 23.31 -27.31
N THR A 60 18.67 22.87 -26.15
CA THR A 60 17.24 22.80 -25.81
C THR A 60 17.12 22.45 -24.33
N THR A 61 16.77 23.45 -23.52
CA THR A 61 16.39 23.32 -22.12
C THR A 61 15.04 22.59 -22.03
N LYS A 62 15.04 21.28 -22.21
CA LYS A 62 13.93 20.41 -21.83
C LYS A 62 14.50 19.38 -20.86
N PRO A 63 13.98 19.29 -19.61
CA PRO A 63 14.38 18.20 -18.74
C PRO A 63 14.13 16.88 -19.48
N PRO A 64 15.06 15.91 -19.41
CA PRO A 64 14.85 14.62 -20.05
C PRO A 64 13.49 14.08 -19.60
N PRO A 65 12.68 13.53 -20.52
CA PRO A 65 11.42 12.92 -20.12
C PRO A 65 11.71 11.90 -19.02
N PRO A 66 10.89 11.84 -17.96
CA PRO A 66 11.11 10.93 -16.86
C PRO A 66 11.26 9.52 -17.44
N HIS A 67 12.46 8.95 -17.28
CA HIS A 67 12.74 7.61 -17.75
C HIS A 67 11.92 6.67 -16.86
N HIS A 68 10.80 6.19 -17.38
CA HIS A 68 9.95 5.23 -16.69
C HIS A 68 10.69 3.90 -16.62
N ASP A 69 11.17 3.52 -15.44
CA ASP A 69 11.75 2.20 -15.23
C ASP A 69 10.64 1.14 -15.29
N PRO A 70 10.67 0.23 -16.29
CA PRO A 70 9.69 -0.84 -16.40
C PRO A 70 9.62 -1.70 -15.13
N ALA A 71 10.75 -1.87 -14.41
CA ALA A 71 10.81 -2.65 -13.18
C ALA A 71 10.06 -1.99 -12.02
N ALA A 72 10.15 -0.66 -11.89
CA ALA A 72 9.39 0.10 -10.89
C ALA A 72 7.87 0.03 -11.16
N SER A 73 7.47 0.12 -12.44
CA SER A 73 6.08 -0.04 -12.85
C SER A 73 5.54 -1.45 -12.58
N SER A 74 6.31 -2.50 -12.87
CA SER A 74 5.93 -3.89 -12.57
C SER A 74 5.82 -4.17 -11.07
N TYR A 75 6.72 -3.58 -10.27
CA TYR A 75 6.64 -3.68 -8.81
C TYR A 75 5.37 -3.01 -8.25
N VAL A 76 5.01 -1.82 -8.75
CA VAL A 76 3.77 -1.14 -8.35
C VAL A 76 2.54 -1.94 -8.75
N ALA A 77 2.51 -2.53 -9.95
CA ALA A 77 1.41 -3.40 -10.37
C ALA A 77 1.29 -4.65 -9.47
N LEU A 78 2.41 -5.21 -9.00
CA LEU A 78 2.42 -6.33 -8.06
C LEU A 78 1.89 -5.92 -6.67
N LEU A 79 2.25 -4.74 -6.18
CA LEU A 79 1.64 -4.16 -4.96
C LEU A 79 0.14 -3.97 -5.15
N GLY A 80 -0.27 -3.50 -6.33
CA GLY A 80 -1.68 -3.37 -6.72
C GLY A 80 -2.43 -4.70 -6.70
N ALA A 81 -1.85 -5.74 -7.27
CA ALA A 81 -2.42 -7.09 -7.27
C ALA A 81 -2.59 -7.65 -5.85
N ARG A 82 -1.59 -7.43 -4.97
CA ARG A 82 -1.69 -7.81 -3.55
C ARG A 82 -2.83 -7.07 -2.85
N GLN A 83 -2.92 -5.76 -3.05
CA GLN A 83 -3.96 -4.93 -2.44
C GLN A 83 -5.36 -5.34 -2.94
N LEU A 84 -5.50 -5.55 -4.25
CA LEU A 84 -6.74 -5.99 -4.88
C LEU A 84 -7.16 -7.38 -4.37
N GLY A 85 -6.23 -8.34 -4.34
CA GLY A 85 -6.50 -9.68 -3.84
C GLY A 85 -6.93 -9.70 -2.37
N THR A 86 -6.32 -8.84 -1.54
CA THR A 86 -6.74 -8.64 -0.15
C THR A 86 -8.16 -8.07 -0.08
N GLY A 87 -8.46 -7.03 -0.87
CA GLY A 87 -9.79 -6.43 -0.96
C GLY A 87 -10.86 -7.44 -1.40
N ILE A 88 -10.60 -8.25 -2.44
CA ILE A 88 -11.54 -9.27 -2.92
C ILE A 88 -11.78 -10.32 -1.83
N THR A 89 -10.73 -10.79 -1.17
CA THR A 89 -10.85 -11.80 -0.09
C THR A 89 -11.73 -11.29 1.05
N LEU A 90 -11.49 -10.05 1.50
CA LEU A 90 -12.28 -9.42 2.56
C LEU A 90 -13.73 -9.18 2.13
N LEU A 91 -13.96 -8.78 0.89
CA LEU A 91 -15.31 -8.60 0.35
C LEU A 91 -16.10 -9.90 0.37
N VAL A 92 -15.51 -11.00 -0.12
CA VAL A 92 -16.15 -12.31 -0.13
C VAL A 92 -16.52 -12.76 1.29
N PHE A 93 -15.61 -12.63 2.25
CA PHE A 93 -15.90 -12.97 3.64
C PHE A 93 -16.95 -12.06 4.28
N ALA A 94 -16.89 -10.75 4.03
CA ALA A 94 -17.89 -9.80 4.52
C ALA A 94 -19.29 -10.13 3.98
N CYS A 95 -19.42 -10.43 2.67
CA CYS A 95 -20.67 -10.86 2.05
C CYS A 95 -21.21 -12.17 2.63
N GLN A 96 -20.33 -13.09 3.05
CA GLN A 96 -20.71 -14.34 3.73
C GLN A 96 -20.99 -14.17 5.23
N GLY A 97 -20.86 -12.96 5.78
CA GLY A 97 -20.98 -12.71 7.22
C GLY A 97 -19.80 -13.26 8.05
N LYS A 98 -18.70 -13.63 7.40
CA LYS A 98 -17.47 -14.20 7.98
C LYS A 98 -16.52 -13.14 8.53
N TRP A 99 -17.02 -12.40 9.51
CA TRP A 99 -16.31 -11.24 10.07
C TRP A 99 -15.09 -11.63 10.92
N VAL A 100 -15.01 -12.86 11.44
CA VAL A 100 -13.81 -13.33 12.15
C VAL A 100 -12.70 -13.60 11.20
N GLU A 101 -13.02 -14.23 10.08
CA GLU A 101 -12.08 -14.58 9.05
C GLU A 101 -11.48 -13.30 8.45
N CYS A 102 -12.31 -12.26 8.25
CA CYS A 102 -11.80 -10.91 7.95
C CYS A 102 -10.84 -10.41 9.03
N ALA A 103 -11.17 -10.56 10.32
CA ALA A 103 -10.34 -10.09 11.42
C ALA A 103 -9.02 -10.87 11.51
N THR A 104 -9.04 -12.18 11.29
CA THR A 104 -7.84 -13.03 11.24
C THR A 104 -6.93 -12.64 10.08
N VAL A 105 -7.49 -12.37 8.90
CA VAL A 105 -6.70 -11.90 7.75
C VAL A 105 -6.08 -10.53 8.07
N LEU A 106 -6.86 -9.59 8.59
CA LEU A 106 -6.39 -8.23 8.87
C LEU A 106 -5.41 -8.15 10.05
N SER A 107 -5.50 -9.03 11.05
CA SER A 107 -4.55 -9.07 12.16
C SER A 107 -3.15 -9.51 11.72
N VAL A 108 -3.08 -10.42 10.73
CA VAL A 108 -1.82 -10.90 10.17
C VAL A 108 -1.28 -9.94 9.12
N ILE A 109 -2.08 -9.63 8.09
CA ILE A 109 -1.63 -8.83 6.94
C ILE A 109 -1.35 -7.39 7.36
N GLY A 110 -2.18 -6.80 8.23
CA GLY A 110 -2.00 -5.43 8.69
C GLY A 110 -0.70 -5.23 9.47
N LEU A 111 -0.19 -6.27 10.15
CA LEU A 111 1.10 -6.23 10.82
C LEU A 111 2.26 -6.50 9.85
N VAL A 112 2.16 -7.58 9.07
CA VAL A 112 3.26 -8.03 8.20
C VAL A 112 3.50 -7.07 7.05
N VAL A 113 2.46 -6.66 6.33
CA VAL A 113 2.59 -5.81 5.14
C VAL A 113 2.90 -4.38 5.54
N ALA A 114 2.10 -3.77 6.42
CA ALA A 114 2.34 -2.38 6.82
C ALA A 114 3.66 -2.23 7.61
N GLY A 115 4.03 -3.24 8.41
CA GLY A 115 5.32 -3.28 9.10
C GLY A 115 6.50 -3.41 8.14
N ALA A 116 6.42 -4.30 7.15
CA ALA A 116 7.47 -4.44 6.14
C ALA A 116 7.63 -3.17 5.29
N ASP A 117 6.52 -2.58 4.85
CA ASP A 117 6.53 -1.37 4.03
C ASP A 117 7.06 -0.18 4.83
N GLY A 118 6.58 0.01 6.08
CA GLY A 118 7.08 1.05 6.97
C GLY A 118 8.56 0.89 7.32
N TYR A 119 9.03 -0.33 7.55
CA TYR A 119 10.45 -0.62 7.79
C TYR A 119 11.31 -0.22 6.59
N HIS A 120 10.92 -0.56 5.36
CA HIS A 120 11.68 -0.22 4.16
C HIS A 120 11.72 1.30 3.93
N ILE A 121 10.60 2.01 4.12
CA ILE A 121 10.54 3.47 3.98
C ILE A 121 11.41 4.15 5.04
N ALA A 122 11.34 3.70 6.30
CA ALA A 122 12.15 4.24 7.39
C ALA A 122 13.65 3.98 7.17
N LYS A 123 14.02 2.78 6.70
CA LYS A 123 15.41 2.41 6.38
C LYS A 123 15.99 3.26 5.25
N ASN A 124 15.15 3.72 4.31
CA ASN A 124 15.57 4.61 3.21
C ASN A 124 15.63 6.09 3.62
N GLY A 125 15.64 6.40 4.92
CA GLY A 125 15.85 7.75 5.45
C GLY A 125 14.57 8.56 5.68
N ASN A 126 13.39 8.02 5.39
CA ASN A 126 12.11 8.69 5.61
C ASN A 126 11.33 8.05 6.78
N LEU A 127 11.82 8.28 8.01
CA LEU A 127 11.19 7.77 9.24
C LEU A 127 9.72 8.20 9.39
N GLY A 128 9.41 9.48 9.08
CA GLY A 128 8.04 9.99 9.14
C GLY A 128 7.11 9.30 8.14
N GLY A 129 7.57 9.07 6.92
CA GLY A 129 6.84 8.30 5.91
C GLY A 129 6.65 6.84 6.32
N GLY A 130 7.66 6.22 6.94
CA GLY A 130 7.57 4.85 7.44
C GLY A 130 6.51 4.69 8.53
N VAL A 131 6.45 5.60 9.49
CA VAL A 131 5.42 5.61 10.55
C VAL A 131 4.04 5.89 9.97
N PHE A 132 3.92 6.87 9.06
CA PHE A 132 2.65 7.21 8.43
C PHE A 132 2.08 6.03 7.63
N HIS A 133 2.94 5.22 7.02
CA HIS A 133 2.52 4.05 6.25
C HIS A 133 2.20 2.84 7.13
N ALA A 134 3.03 2.55 8.14
CA ALA A 134 2.81 1.43 9.06
C ALA A 134 1.65 1.67 10.04
N GLY A 135 1.43 2.91 10.45
CA GLY A 135 0.51 3.28 11.53
C GLY A 135 -0.93 2.82 11.30
N PRO A 136 -1.58 3.18 10.18
CA PRO A 136 -2.94 2.75 9.89
C PRO A 136 -3.08 1.22 9.82
N GLY A 137 -2.11 0.53 9.21
CA GLY A 137 -2.10 -0.93 9.13
C GLY A 137 -1.97 -1.59 10.51
N ALA A 138 -1.10 -1.07 11.37
CA ALA A 138 -0.95 -1.54 12.75
C ALA A 138 -2.21 -1.29 13.59
N ALA A 139 -2.87 -0.15 13.42
CA ALA A 139 -4.13 0.16 14.10
C ALA A 139 -5.26 -0.79 13.69
N ILE A 140 -5.39 -1.06 12.39
CA ILE A 140 -6.35 -2.04 11.85
C ILE A 140 -6.02 -3.44 12.38
N ALA A 141 -4.75 -3.84 12.39
CA ALA A 141 -4.32 -5.13 12.90
C ALA A 141 -4.61 -5.29 14.39
N ALA A 142 -4.38 -4.25 15.20
CA ALA A 142 -4.69 -4.26 16.62
C ALA A 142 -6.19 -4.39 16.89
N LEU A 143 -7.02 -3.64 16.14
CA LEU A 143 -8.48 -3.76 16.22
C LEU A 143 -8.95 -5.17 15.82
N ALA A 144 -8.39 -5.70 14.75
CA ALA A 144 -8.72 -7.03 14.25
C ALA A 144 -8.28 -8.14 15.22
N ALA A 145 -7.08 -8.03 15.80
CA ALA A 145 -6.58 -8.94 16.82
C ALA A 145 -7.46 -8.91 18.08
N ALA A 146 -7.91 -7.73 18.51
CA ALA A 146 -8.87 -7.60 19.61
C ALA A 146 -10.18 -8.34 19.28
N VAL A 147 -10.71 -8.20 18.06
CA VAL A 147 -11.91 -8.95 17.63
C VAL A 147 -11.68 -10.45 17.70
N VAL A 148 -10.54 -10.96 17.22
CA VAL A 148 -10.22 -12.40 17.28
C VAL A 148 -10.10 -12.89 18.72
N TRP A 149 -9.49 -12.09 19.61
CA TRP A 149 -9.27 -12.45 21.01
C TRP A 149 -10.57 -12.50 21.83
N TYR A 150 -11.51 -11.62 21.55
CA TYR A 150 -12.76 -11.47 22.31
C TYR A 150 -13.95 -12.29 21.76
N LYS A 151 -13.73 -13.13 20.75
CA LYS A 151 -14.79 -13.91 20.11
C LYS A 151 -14.68 -15.39 20.42
#